data_AF-A0A9D5YEI2-F1
#
_entry.id   AF-A0A9D5YEI2-F1
#
_cell.length_a   1.000
_cell.length_b   1.000
_cell.length_c   1.000
_cell.angle_alpha   90.00
_cell.angle_beta   90.00
_cell.angle_gamma   90.00
#
_symmetry.space_group_name_H-M   'P 1'
#
loop_
_entity.id
_entity.type
_entity.pdbx_description
1 polymer ?
#
loop_
_entity_poly.entity_id
_entity_poly.type
_entity_poly.pdbx_seq_one_letter_code
_entity_poly.pdbx_strand_id
1 'polypeptide(L)' 'MSTFMAKPADIQRKWYIIDAAGKPLGRTATKVADLLRGKVKPEFTPHVDCGDHVVVINAEKAVLTG' A
#
# COMPACT_ATOMS: atom_id res chain seq x y z
N MET A 1 -4.13 4.15 -30.26
CA MET A 1 -3.34 4.69 -29.14
C MET A 1 -3.26 3.59 -28.09
N SER A 2 -2.05 3.14 -27.73
CA SER A 2 -1.84 2.00 -26.83
C SER A 2 -1.88 2.47 -25.37
N THR A 3 -2.58 1.76 -24.50
CA THR A 3 -2.60 2.06 -23.06
C THR A 3 -1.21 1.86 -22.48
N PHE A 4 -0.79 2.76 -21.58
CA PHE A 4 0.47 2.64 -20.87
C PHE A 4 0.49 1.35 -20.04
N MET A 5 1.53 0.54 -20.23
CA MET A 5 1.78 -0.67 -19.43
C MET A 5 3.08 -0.45 -18.67
N ALA A 6 3.00 -0.45 -17.33
CA ALA A 6 4.18 -0.32 -16.49
C ALA A 6 5.11 -1.54 -16.69
N LYS A 7 6.39 -1.31 -16.96
CA LYS A 7 7.40 -2.36 -17.01
C LYS A 7 7.96 -2.58 -15.60
N PRO A 8 8.23 -3.83 -15.18
CA PRO A 8 8.77 -4.12 -13.84
C PRO A 8 10.06 -3.37 -13.49
N ALA A 9 10.87 -3.05 -14.50
CA ALA A 9 12.15 -2.37 -14.35
C ALA A 9 12.04 -0.87 -14.00
N ASP A 10 10.91 -0.23 -14.35
CA ASP A 10 10.71 1.21 -14.14
C ASP A 10 9.98 1.52 -12.82
N ILE A 11 9.62 0.48 -12.04
CA ILE A 11 8.82 0.63 -10.83
C ILE A 11 9.70 1.16 -9.70
N GLN A 12 9.54 2.44 -9.39
CA GLN A 12 10.09 3.04 -8.18
C GLN A 12 9.21 2.67 -6.98
N ARG A 13 9.75 1.82 -6.11
CA ARG A 13 9.13 1.43 -4.85
C ARG A 13 9.62 2.35 -3.74
N LYS A 14 8.69 3.06 -3.11
CA LYS A 14 8.96 3.89 -1.93
C LYS A 14 8.72 3.07 -0.67
N TRP A 15 9.36 3.48 0.43
CA TRP A 15 9.13 2.92 1.75
C TRP A 15 8.22 3.84 2.55
N TYR A 16 7.16 3.27 3.10
CA TYR A 16 6.21 3.95 3.98
C TYR A 16 6.26 3.33 5.37
N ILE A 17 6.25 4.18 6.38
CA ILE A 17 6.12 3.76 7.78
C ILE A 17 4.73 4.19 8.25
N ILE A 18 3.93 3.24 8.74
CA ILE A 18 2.57 3.49 9.21
C ILE A 18 2.50 3.19 10.70
N ASP A 19 2.16 4.20 11.49
CA ASP A 19 1.84 4.03 12.90
C ASP A 19 0.37 3.58 13.05
N ALA A 20 0.21 2.38 13.62
CA ALA A 20 -1.08 1.75 13.88
C ALA A 20 -1.65 2.09 15.28
N ALA A 21 -0.92 2.82 16.13
CA ALA A 21 -1.39 3.16 17.47
C ALA A 21 -2.69 3.97 17.44
N GLY A 22 -3.70 3.53 18.20
CA GLY A 22 -4.98 4.24 18.35
C GLY A 22 -5.86 4.27 17.09
N LYS A 23 -5.47 3.57 16.02
CA LYS A 23 -6.25 3.51 14.78
C LYS A 23 -7.05 2.21 14.67
N PRO A 24 -8.24 2.24 14.06
CA PRO A 24 -8.99 1.03 13.76
C PRO A 24 -8.19 0.08 12.88
N LEU A 25 -8.09 -1.19 13.28
CA LEU A 25 -7.33 -2.22 12.57
C LEU A 25 -7.77 -2.32 11.10
N GLY A 26 -9.09 -2.44 10.87
CA GLY A 26 -9.65 -2.62 9.52
C GLY A 26 -9.29 -1.45 8.58
N ARG A 27 -9.48 -0.20 9.02
CA ARG A 27 -9.15 0.98 8.18
C ARG A 27 -7.67 1.10 7.89
N THR A 28 -6.81 0.73 8.85
CA THR A 28 -5.36 0.76 8.67
C THR A 28 -4.93 -0.33 7.69
N ALA A 29 -5.48 -1.55 7.82
CA ALA A 29 -5.21 -2.66 6.92
C ALA A 29 -5.62 -2.36 5.47
N THR A 30 -6.79 -1.74 5.24
CA THR A 30 -7.23 -1.37 3.89
C THR A 30 -6.26 -0.40 3.22
N LYS A 31 -5.82 0.63 3.95
CA LYS A 31 -4.84 1.61 3.42
C LYS A 31 -3.49 0.95 3.12
N VAL A 32 -3.02 0.06 3.98
CA VAL A 32 -1.80 -0.72 3.75
C VAL A 32 -1.94 -1.56 2.47
N ALA A 33 -3.08 -2.23 2.27
CA ALA A 33 -3.33 -3.05 1.09
C ALA A 33 -3.36 -2.23 -0.21
N ASP A 34 -3.93 -1.01 -0.19
CA ASP A 34 -3.94 -0.14 -1.37
C ASP A 34 -2.53 0.36 -1.74
N LEU A 35 -1.67 0.61 -0.75
CA LEU A 35 -0.27 0.98 -0.94
C LEU A 35 0.57 -0.20 -1.46
N LEU A 36 0.41 -1.38 -0.86
CA LEU A 36 1.08 -2.62 -1.29
C LEU A 36 0.67 -3.02 -2.71
N ARG A 37 -0.56 -2.72 -3.13
CA ARG A 37 -1.02 -2.99 -4.50
C ARG A 37 -0.57 -1.91 -5.49
N GLY A 38 -0.13 -0.75 -5.01
CA GLY A 38 0.20 0.40 -5.86
C GLY A 38 -1.01 1.04 -6.52
N LYS A 39 -2.23 0.80 -6.00
CA LYS A 39 -3.48 1.36 -6.53
C LYS A 39 -3.52 2.89 -6.51
N VAL A 40 -2.73 3.49 -5.63
CA VAL A 40 -2.61 4.95 -5.49
C VAL A 40 -1.73 5.55 -6.60
N LYS A 41 -0.94 4.74 -7.30
CA LYS A 41 -0.08 5.21 -8.39
C LYS A 41 -0.84 5.27 -9.71
N PRO A 42 -0.63 6.32 -10.54
CA PRO A 42 -1.25 6.42 -11.86
C PRO A 42 -0.75 5.34 -12.83
N GLU A 43 0.39 4.72 -12.54
CA GLU A 43 1.01 3.63 -13.29
C GLU A 43 0.47 2.25 -12.90
N PHE A 44 -0.63 2.19 -12.13
CA PHE A 44 -1.21 0.94 -11.66
C PHE A 44 -1.56 0.01 -12.83
N THR A 45 -0.90 -1.14 -12.85
CA THR A 45 -1.09 -2.14 -13.88
C THR A 45 -1.46 -3.46 -13.19
N PRO A 46 -2.68 -4.03 -13.39
CA PRO A 46 -3.18 -5.13 -12.56
C PRO A 46 -2.33 -6.40 -12.53
N HIS A 47 -1.56 -6.67 -13.59
CA HIS A 47 -0.72 -7.87 -13.70
C HIS A 47 0.73 -7.64 -13.21
N VAL A 48 1.06 -6.41 -12.79
CA VAL A 48 2.41 -6.04 -12.33
C VAL A 48 2.34 -5.50 -10.91
N ASP A 49 3.27 -5.92 -10.06
CA ASP A 49 3.39 -5.41 -8.70
C ASP A 49 4.05 -4.01 -8.70
N CYS A 50 3.19 -2.98 -8.82
CA CYS A 50 3.55 -1.57 -8.73
C CYS A 50 3.55 -1.03 -7.28
N GLY A 51 3.47 -1.93 -6.29
CA GLY A 51 3.35 -1.61 -4.88
C GLY A 51 4.51 -0.82 -4.29
N ASP A 52 4.24 -0.23 -3.12
CA ASP A 52 5.25 0.33 -2.24
C ASP A 52 5.48 -0.57 -1.03
N HIS A 53 6.67 -0.47 -0.43
CA HIS A 53 6.97 -1.20 0.80
C HIS A 53 6.35 -0.47 1.98
N VAL A 54 5.70 -1.23 2.86
CA VAL A 54 5.01 -0.67 4.04
C VAL A 54 5.50 -1.37 5.30
N VAL A 55 5.98 -0.59 6.26
CA VAL A 55 6.35 -1.05 7.61
C VAL A 55 5.30 -0.52 8.57
N VAL A 56 4.63 -1.43 9.29
CA VAL A 56 3.64 -1.05 10.32
C VAL A 56 4.30 -1.13 11.69
N ILE A 57 4.26 -0.02 12.42
CA ILE A 57 4.76 0.07 13.80
C ILE A 57 3.60 0.18 14.79
N ASN A 58 3.84 -0.21 16.05
CA ASN A 58 2.83 -0.21 17.12
C ASN A 58 1.56 -1.01 16.79
N ALA A 59 1.69 -2.12 16.06
CA ALA A 59 0.55 -2.96 15.67
C ALA A 59 -0.23 -3.50 16.88
N GLU A 60 0.43 -3.69 18.02
CA GLU A 60 -0.20 -4.09 19.29
C GLU A 60 -1.22 -3.07 19.83
N LYS A 61 -1.07 -1.78 19.47
CA LYS A 61 -1.93 -0.68 19.92
C LYS A 61 -3.04 -0.37 18.92
N ALA A 62 -3.23 -1.24 17.92
CA ALA A 62 -4.33 -1.11 16.97
C ALA A 62 -5.66 -1.36 17.68
N VAL A 63 -6.64 -0.50 17.40
CA VAL A 63 -7.96 -0.56 18.03
C VAL A 63 -8.84 -1.51 17.23
N LEU A 64 -9.40 -2.51 17.88
CA LEU A 64 -10.53 -3.27 17.35
C LEU A 64 -11.80 -2.70 17.97
N THR A 65 -12.69 -2.18 17.13
CA THR A 65 -14.03 -1.80 17.56
C THR A 65 -14.91 -3.04 17.49
N GLY A 66 -15.44 -3.46 18.63
CA GLY A 66 -16.54 -4.41 18.77
C GLY A 66 -17.77 -3.67 19.26
#